data_AF-A0A0A1T5H0-F1
#
_entry.id   AF-A0A0A1T5H0-F1
#
_cell.length_a   1.000
_cell.length_b   1.000
_cell.length_c   1.000
_cell.angle_alpha   90.00
_cell.angle_beta   90.00
_cell.angle_gamma   90.00
#
_symmetry.space_group_name_H-M   'P 1'
#
loop_
_entity.id
_entity.type
_entity.pdbx_description
1 polymer ?
#
loop_
_entity_poly.entity_id
_entity_poly.type
_entity_poly.pdbx_seq_one_letter_code
_entity_poly.pdbx_strand_id
1 'polypeptide(L)'
;MQVFAGSYTLQQAKPLNIMALHSDIQQALLSAAVARHSDTLQRKATESERLGVHEYQDLRRHLDEQTFLAPIDAHTTRANIYYIRIRFMKFCREKKHGNWRQVIRPLRCSKGLIMTFLFWICETYLRPRRKRSKKKTVNQYWRDFKMLYQRCNDGQEINGNHCEEIRKYINSRLKEVFDLDDQPGSKPVMGVDDLLLGLLNIGLAIAAFSLLKMIDLI
;
A
#
# COMPACT_ATOMS: atom_id res chain seq x y z
N MET A 1 36.37 -31.05 -39.10
CA MET A 1 35.31 -31.78 -38.37
C MET A 1 34.05 -30.92 -38.44
N GLN A 2 33.11 -31.42 -39.26
CA GLN A 2 31.78 -30.95 -39.65
C GLN A 2 31.23 -29.62 -39.12
N VAL A 3 31.08 -28.67 -40.06
CA VAL A 3 30.13 -27.55 -39.98
C VAL A 3 28.76 -28.08 -40.42
N PHE A 4 27.77 -28.06 -39.53
CA PHE A 4 26.39 -28.48 -39.83
C PHE A 4 25.72 -27.44 -40.73
N ALA A 5 25.60 -27.76 -42.03
CA ALA A 5 24.73 -27.05 -42.96
C ALA A 5 23.29 -27.51 -42.74
N GLY A 6 22.53 -26.76 -41.92
CA GLY A 6 21.09 -26.92 -41.80
C GLY A 6 20.40 -26.38 -43.05
N SER A 7 20.03 -27.28 -43.96
CA SER A 7 19.18 -27.02 -45.10
C SER A 7 17.74 -26.76 -44.64
N TYR A 8 17.43 -25.49 -44.34
CA TYR A 8 16.04 -25.06 -44.23
C TYR A 8 15.45 -25.02 -45.64
N THR A 9 14.66 -26.04 -45.97
CA THR A 9 13.76 -26.03 -47.11
C THR A 9 12.84 -24.82 -47.01
N LEU A 10 13.10 -23.79 -47.80
CA LEU A 10 12.09 -22.81 -48.18
C LEU A 10 11.01 -23.58 -48.94
N GLN A 11 9.95 -23.98 -48.23
CA GLN A 11 8.68 -24.23 -48.89
C GLN A 11 8.40 -22.97 -49.72
N GLN A 12 8.40 -23.13 -51.05
CA GLN A 12 7.94 -22.10 -51.96
C GLN A 12 6.53 -21.72 -51.54
N ALA A 13 6.41 -20.63 -50.78
CA ALA A 13 5.15 -19.96 -50.58
C ALA A 13 4.64 -19.64 -51.98
N LYS A 14 3.52 -20.24 -52.35
CA LYS A 14 2.79 -19.94 -53.58
C LYS A 14 2.76 -18.42 -53.72
N PRO A 15 3.25 -17.83 -54.84
CA PRO A 15 3.21 -16.39 -55.00
C PRO A 15 1.75 -15.97 -54.85
N LEU A 16 1.45 -15.21 -53.79
CA LEU A 16 0.14 -14.60 -53.65
C LEU A 16 -0.01 -13.74 -54.90
N ASN A 17 -1.00 -14.05 -55.74
CA ASN A 17 -1.26 -13.26 -56.93
C ASN A 17 -1.80 -11.89 -56.47
N ILE A 18 -0.89 -10.92 -56.32
CA ILE A 18 -1.16 -9.57 -55.80
C ILE A 18 -2.17 -8.83 -56.70
N MET A 19 -2.41 -9.31 -57.93
CA MET A 19 -3.36 -8.69 -58.87
C MET A 19 -4.83 -9.05 -58.65
N ALA A 20 -5.18 -9.82 -57.61
CA ALA A 20 -6.57 -10.11 -57.24
C ALA A 20 -6.93 -9.66 -55.81
N LEU A 21 -6.25 -8.63 -55.30
CA LEU A 21 -6.60 -8.02 -54.02
C LEU A 21 -7.60 -6.88 -54.27
N HIS A 22 -8.80 -6.95 -53.68
CA HIS A 22 -9.80 -5.88 -53.73
C HIS A 22 -9.14 -4.54 -53.31
N SER A 23 -9.46 -3.44 -54.00
CA SER A 23 -8.84 -2.11 -53.78
C SER A 23 -8.78 -1.72 -52.31
N ASP A 24 -9.81 -2.08 -51.57
CA ASP A 24 -9.96 -1.76 -50.15
C ASP A 24 -8.91 -2.48 -49.28
N ILE A 25 -8.51 -3.70 -49.66
CA ILE A 25 -7.48 -4.46 -48.96
C ILE A 25 -6.10 -3.85 -49.25
N GLN A 26 -5.85 -3.41 -50.49
CA GLN A 26 -4.61 -2.71 -50.84
C GLN A 26 -4.51 -1.37 -50.10
N GLN A 27 -5.60 -0.61 -50.05
CA GLN A 27 -5.67 0.66 -49.34
C GLN A 27 -5.48 0.47 -47.83
N ALA A 28 -6.08 -0.56 -47.25
CA ALA A 28 -5.90 -0.92 -45.84
C ALA A 28 -4.46 -1.34 -45.52
N LEU A 29 -3.82 -2.10 -46.40
CA LEU A 29 -2.42 -2.51 -46.24
C LEU A 29 -1.45 -1.33 -46.33
N LEU A 30 -1.66 -0.42 -47.28
CA LEU A 30 -0.87 0.82 -47.41
C LEU A 30 -1.06 1.72 -46.19
N SER A 31 -2.30 1.92 -45.74
CA SER A 31 -2.61 2.72 -44.55
C SER A 31 -1.96 2.13 -43.30
N ALA A 32 -2.01 0.80 -43.13
CA ALA A 32 -1.37 0.11 -42.02
C ALA A 32 0.17 0.21 -42.08
N ALA A 33 0.76 0.16 -43.28
CA ALA A 33 2.21 0.31 -43.45
C ALA A 33 2.68 1.73 -43.08
N VAL A 34 1.95 2.76 -43.52
CA VAL A 34 2.23 4.17 -43.16
C VAL A 34 2.08 4.40 -41.66
N ALA A 35 1.00 3.90 -41.05
CA ALA A 35 0.79 4.00 -39.60
C ALA A 35 1.93 3.34 -38.81
N ARG A 36 2.36 2.13 -39.19
CA ARG A 36 3.49 1.45 -38.55
C ARG A 36 4.80 2.21 -38.71
N HIS A 37 5.02 2.83 -39.86
CA HIS A 37 6.21 3.64 -40.10
C HIS A 37 6.24 4.87 -39.20
N SER A 38 5.11 5.60 -39.11
CA SER A 38 4.93 6.72 -38.19
C SER A 38 5.17 6.33 -36.74
N ASP A 39 4.55 5.25 -36.28
CA ASP A 39 4.74 4.68 -34.93
C ASP A 39 6.21 4.36 -34.63
N THR A 40 6.93 3.83 -35.61
CA THR A 40 8.34 3.47 -35.46
C THR A 40 9.23 4.70 -35.33
N LEU A 41 8.94 5.77 -36.09
CA LEU A 41 9.63 7.05 -35.97
C LEU A 41 9.35 7.70 -34.61
N GLN A 42 8.10 7.63 -34.14
CA GLN A 42 7.72 8.17 -32.84
C GLN A 42 8.39 7.42 -31.68
N ARG A 43 8.45 6.08 -31.73
CA ARG A 43 9.20 5.28 -30.75
C ARG A 43 10.69 5.61 -30.74
N LYS A 44 11.30 5.83 -31.90
CA LYS A 44 12.71 6.25 -32.00
C LYS A 44 12.92 7.66 -31.44
N ALA A 45 11.97 8.58 -31.65
CA ALA A 45 12.01 9.91 -31.05
C ALA A 45 11.91 9.84 -29.51
N THR A 46 11.01 9.00 -28.97
CA THR A 46 10.90 8.77 -27.52
C THR A 46 12.12 8.05 -26.93
N GLU A 47 12.77 7.18 -27.71
CA GLU A 47 14.00 6.50 -27.31
C GLU A 47 15.20 7.45 -27.27
N SER A 48 15.21 8.49 -28.11
CA SER A 48 16.16 9.61 -28.03
C SER A 48 15.94 10.53 -26.82
N GLU A 49 14.77 10.46 -26.18
CA GLU A 49 14.42 11.22 -24.97
C GLU A 49 14.80 10.46 -23.68
N ARG A 50 15.31 9.22 -23.80
CA ARG A 50 15.83 8.48 -22.66
C ARG A 50 17.17 9.08 -22.24
N LEU A 51 17.25 9.46 -20.96
CA LEU A 51 18.47 9.97 -20.36
C LEU A 51 19.65 9.02 -20.63
N GLY A 52 20.71 9.55 -21.22
CA GLY A 52 21.97 8.88 -21.40
C GLY A 52 22.70 8.66 -20.07
N VAL A 53 23.79 7.90 -20.12
CA VAL A 53 24.59 7.54 -18.93
C VAL A 53 25.06 8.79 -18.16
N HIS A 54 25.53 9.82 -18.87
CA HIS A 54 25.99 11.06 -18.25
C HIS A 54 24.84 11.86 -17.61
N GLU A 55 23.69 11.92 -18.27
CA GLU A 55 22.52 12.62 -17.72
C GLU A 55 21.99 11.94 -16.45
N TYR A 56 22.11 10.61 -16.36
CA TYR A 56 21.85 9.88 -15.11
C TYR A 56 22.88 10.19 -14.01
N GLN A 57 24.15 10.39 -14.36
CA GLN A 57 25.18 10.79 -13.40
C GLN A 57 24.95 12.20 -12.87
N ASP A 58 24.52 13.12 -13.73
CA ASP A 58 24.19 14.49 -13.35
C ASP A 58 22.89 14.54 -12.53
N LEU A 59 21.88 13.77 -12.92
CA LEU A 59 20.65 13.60 -12.13
C LEU A 59 20.96 13.05 -10.73
N ARG A 60 21.83 12.03 -10.64
CA ARG A 60 22.26 11.48 -9.35
C ARG A 60 22.93 12.55 -8.48
N ARG A 61 23.88 13.31 -9.05
CA ARG A 61 24.57 14.39 -8.33
C ARG A 61 23.58 15.43 -7.80
N HIS A 62 22.62 15.84 -8.64
CA HIS A 62 21.58 16.78 -8.26
C HIS A 62 20.68 16.25 -7.14
N LEU A 63 20.27 14.98 -7.20
CA LEU A 63 19.44 14.35 -6.17
C LEU A 63 20.20 14.14 -4.85
N ASP A 64 21.50 13.82 -4.91
CA ASP A 64 22.36 13.69 -3.73
C ASP A 64 22.58 15.04 -3.03
N GLU A 65 22.56 16.15 -3.78
CA GLU A 65 22.64 17.53 -3.26
C GLU A 65 21.29 18.05 -2.71
N GLN A 66 20.17 17.45 -3.14
CA GLN A 66 18.85 17.82 -2.65
C GLN A 66 18.62 17.32 -1.22
N THR A 67 18.55 18.25 -0.27
CA THR A 67 18.00 17.95 1.06
C THR A 67 16.48 17.85 0.96
N PHE A 68 15.96 16.64 0.84
CA PHE A 68 14.53 16.39 1.01
C PHE A 68 14.10 16.84 2.42
N LEU A 69 13.04 17.65 2.50
CA LEU A 69 12.48 18.07 3.79
C LEU A 69 12.15 16.83 4.61
N ALA A 70 12.54 16.84 5.89
CA ALA A 70 12.05 15.84 6.83
C ALA A 70 10.52 15.83 6.74
N PRO A 71 9.87 14.67 6.52
CA PRO A 71 8.43 14.62 6.34
C PRO A 71 7.73 15.30 7.52
N ILE A 72 7.06 16.43 7.25
CA ILE A 72 6.20 17.03 8.25
C ILE A 72 5.05 16.06 8.45
N ASP A 73 5.05 15.36 9.58
CA ASP A 73 4.02 14.37 9.84
C ASP A 73 2.64 14.98 9.80
N ALA A 74 1.74 14.33 9.06
CA ALA A 74 0.31 14.58 9.15
C ALA A 74 -0.15 14.48 10.62
N HIS A 75 -1.17 15.26 10.97
CA HIS A 75 -1.73 15.27 12.33
C HIS A 75 -2.09 13.86 12.84
N THR A 76 -2.62 13.02 11.95
CA THR A 76 -2.97 11.62 12.23
C THR A 76 -1.73 10.78 12.61
N THR A 77 -0.61 10.95 11.90
CA THR A 77 0.65 10.26 12.20
C THR A 77 1.20 10.68 13.57
N ARG A 78 1.16 11.98 13.89
CA ARG A 78 1.56 12.48 15.23
C ARG A 78 0.70 11.87 16.33
N ALA A 79 -0.62 11.80 16.12
CA ALA A 79 -1.54 11.20 17.07
C ALA A 79 -1.27 9.70 17.26
N ASN A 80 -1.07 8.95 16.17
CA ASN A 80 -0.77 7.52 16.24
C ASN A 80 0.50 7.23 17.05
N ILE A 81 1.54 8.04 16.85
CA ILE A 81 2.82 7.90 17.56
C ILE A 81 2.71 8.32 19.02
N TYR A 82 1.90 9.34 19.31
CA TYR A 82 1.54 9.68 20.68
C TYR A 82 0.86 8.49 21.37
N TYR A 83 -0.17 7.89 20.76
CA TYR A 83 -0.91 6.80 21.38
C TYR A 83 -0.11 5.51 21.54
N ILE A 84 0.72 5.14 20.55
CA ILE A 84 1.57 3.95 20.70
C ILE A 84 2.64 4.17 21.77
N ARG A 85 3.17 5.40 21.92
CA ARG A 85 4.07 5.76 23.03
C ARG A 85 3.39 5.57 24.38
N ILE A 86 2.18 6.09 24.56
CA ILE A 86 1.42 5.94 25.82
C ILE A 86 1.20 4.46 26.15
N ARG A 87 0.89 3.64 25.15
CA ARG A 87 0.74 2.18 25.34
C ARG A 87 2.05 1.50 25.69
N PHE A 88 3.14 1.86 25.03
CA PHE A 88 4.46 1.31 25.32
C PHE A 88 4.93 1.69 26.73
N MET A 89 4.69 2.94 27.16
CA MET A 89 4.93 3.38 28.53
C MET A 89 4.17 2.52 29.54
N LYS A 90 2.88 2.27 29.28
CA LYS A 90 2.03 1.45 30.13
C LYS A 90 2.52 0.00 30.18
N PHE A 91 2.87 -0.58 29.04
CA PHE A 91 3.48 -1.91 28.96
C PHE A 91 4.77 -2.01 29.78
N CYS A 92 5.70 -1.07 29.61
CA CYS A 92 6.96 -1.06 30.35
C CYS A 92 6.75 -0.97 31.87
N ARG A 93 5.76 -0.18 32.31
CA ARG A 93 5.38 -0.06 33.72
C ARG A 93 4.77 -1.34 34.26
N GLU A 94 3.75 -1.89 33.59
CA GLU A 94 3.00 -3.06 34.07
C GLU A 94 3.82 -4.34 34.05
N LYS A 95 4.67 -4.50 33.03
CA LYS A 95 5.55 -5.67 32.89
C LYS A 95 6.94 -5.46 33.47
N LYS A 96 7.14 -4.36 34.22
CA LYS A 96 8.37 -4.05 34.97
C LYS A 96 9.64 -4.03 34.10
N HIS A 97 9.56 -3.57 32.86
CA HIS A 97 10.73 -3.39 31.98
C HIS A 97 11.54 -2.12 32.31
N GLY A 98 11.04 -1.26 33.20
CA GLY A 98 11.69 -0.02 33.61
C GLY A 98 11.28 1.19 32.76
N ASN A 99 12.17 2.18 32.68
CA ASN A 99 11.88 3.43 31.96
C ASN A 99 11.82 3.18 30.45
N TRP A 100 10.65 3.40 29.85
CA TRP A 100 10.42 3.18 28.42
C TRP A 100 11.43 3.87 27.49
N ARG A 101 11.94 5.05 27.86
CA ARG A 101 12.95 5.79 27.06
C ARG A 101 14.28 5.04 26.98
N GLN A 102 14.62 4.27 28.01
CA GLN A 102 15.80 3.43 27.99
C GLN A 102 15.52 2.13 27.24
N VAL A 103 14.32 1.57 27.44
CA VAL A 103 13.90 0.30 26.85
C VAL A 103 13.81 0.38 25.33
N ILE A 104 13.34 1.51 24.77
CA ILE A 104 13.18 1.69 23.31
C ILE A 104 14.51 1.84 22.55
N ARG A 105 15.64 2.01 23.24
CA ARG A 105 16.97 2.13 22.61
C ARG A 105 17.40 0.82 21.95
N PRO A 106 18.20 0.85 20.86
CA PRO A 106 18.59 -0.34 20.11
C PRO A 106 19.16 -1.47 20.97
N LEU A 107 20.00 -1.13 21.95
CA LEU A 107 20.65 -2.10 22.84
C LEU A 107 19.66 -2.86 23.75
N ARG A 108 18.47 -2.29 24.01
CA ARG A 108 17.49 -2.83 24.96
C ARG A 108 16.17 -3.23 24.31
N CYS A 109 15.86 -2.71 23.12
CA CYS A 109 14.64 -2.98 22.38
C CYS A 109 14.78 -4.24 21.54
N SER A 110 14.84 -5.39 22.21
CA SER A 110 15.00 -6.68 21.53
C SER A 110 13.73 -7.05 20.75
N LYS A 111 13.90 -7.91 19.74
CA LYS A 111 12.78 -8.54 19.01
C LYS A 111 11.75 -9.16 19.97
N GLY A 112 12.21 -9.89 20.99
CA GLY A 112 11.35 -10.54 21.97
C GLY A 112 10.51 -9.53 22.75
N LEU A 113 11.11 -8.40 23.16
CA LEU A 113 10.39 -7.32 23.82
C LEU A 113 9.27 -6.77 22.91
N ILE A 114 9.56 -6.52 21.64
CA ILE A 114 8.55 -6.02 20.68
C ILE A 114 7.42 -7.03 20.49
N MET A 115 7.74 -8.32 20.33
CA MET A 115 6.74 -9.38 20.21
C MET A 115 5.83 -9.44 21.45
N THR A 116 6.41 -9.37 22.65
CA THR A 116 5.63 -9.36 23.90
C THR A 116 4.81 -8.07 24.08
N PHE A 117 5.29 -6.93 23.60
CA PHE A 117 4.52 -5.68 23.58
C PHE A 117 3.28 -5.81 22.68
N LEU A 118 3.44 -6.35 21.46
CA LEU A 118 2.32 -6.56 20.54
C LEU A 118 1.32 -7.59 21.11
N PHE A 119 1.80 -8.66 21.74
CA PHE A 119 0.95 -9.61 22.45
C PHE A 119 0.14 -8.92 23.56
N TRP A 120 0.81 -8.12 24.39
CA TRP A 120 0.16 -7.37 25.46
C TRP A 120 -0.87 -6.37 24.92
N ILE A 121 -0.63 -5.72 23.78
CA ILE A 121 -1.64 -4.88 23.13
C ILE A 121 -2.87 -5.70 22.75
N CYS A 122 -2.67 -6.86 22.14
CA CYS A 122 -3.78 -7.74 21.77
C CYS A 122 -4.57 -8.19 23.01
N GLU A 123 -3.89 -8.61 24.07
CA GLU A 123 -4.49 -9.01 25.34
C GLU A 123 -5.27 -7.89 26.01
N THR A 124 -4.69 -6.69 26.06
CA THR A 124 -5.24 -5.57 26.84
C THR A 124 -6.33 -4.81 26.10
N TYR A 125 -6.24 -4.69 24.77
CA TYR A 125 -7.10 -3.78 24.00
C TYR A 125 -7.92 -4.44 22.91
N LEU A 126 -7.52 -5.63 22.43
CA LEU A 126 -8.21 -6.31 21.33
C LEU A 126 -9.09 -7.45 21.85
N ARG A 127 -8.59 -8.26 22.79
CA ARG A 127 -9.33 -9.36 23.44
C ARG A 127 -10.61 -8.89 24.12
N PRO A 128 -10.66 -7.74 24.84
CA PRO A 128 -11.89 -7.30 25.51
C PRO A 128 -12.95 -6.72 24.56
N ARG A 129 -12.67 -6.60 23.25
CA ARG A 129 -13.63 -6.01 22.31
C ARG A 129 -14.76 -6.99 22.03
N ARG A 130 -15.99 -6.45 21.93
CA ARG A 130 -17.18 -7.22 21.52
C ARG A 130 -17.05 -7.81 20.12
N LYS A 131 -16.42 -7.07 19.20
CA LYS A 131 -16.21 -7.51 17.81
C LYS A 131 -14.82 -8.09 17.65
N ARG A 132 -14.73 -9.17 16.85
CA ARG A 132 -13.48 -9.77 16.42
C ARG A 132 -12.54 -8.69 15.86
N SER A 133 -11.31 -8.66 16.37
CA SER A 133 -10.35 -7.64 15.98
C SER A 133 -9.70 -7.98 14.65
N LYS A 134 -9.49 -6.96 13.80
CA LYS A 134 -8.86 -7.14 12.50
C LYS A 134 -7.33 -7.27 12.63
N LYS A 135 -6.71 -8.17 11.86
CA LYS A 135 -5.25 -8.29 11.73
C LYS A 135 -4.60 -6.97 11.32
N LYS A 136 -5.28 -6.20 10.45
CA LYS A 136 -4.86 -4.87 10.01
C LYS A 136 -4.61 -3.90 11.19
N THR A 137 -5.37 -4.02 12.28
CA THR A 137 -5.19 -3.18 13.47
C THR A 137 -3.86 -3.48 14.17
N VAL A 138 -3.46 -4.74 14.29
CA VAL A 138 -2.15 -5.10 14.87
C VAL A 138 -1.00 -4.63 13.97
N ASN A 139 -1.14 -4.78 12.65
CA ASN A 139 -0.18 -4.24 11.69
C ASN A 139 -0.06 -2.71 11.78
N GLN A 140 -1.15 -2.00 12.09
CA GLN A 140 -1.10 -0.56 12.36
C GLN A 140 -0.25 -0.27 13.60
N TYR A 141 -0.48 -0.95 14.72
CA TYR A 141 0.34 -0.76 15.92
C TYR A 141 1.81 -1.07 15.68
N TRP A 142 2.12 -2.09 14.88
CA TRP A 142 3.49 -2.38 14.49
C TRP A 142 4.11 -1.22 13.69
N ARG A 143 3.40 -0.67 12.69
CA ARG A 143 3.87 0.51 11.94
C ARG A 143 4.08 1.72 12.83
N ASP A 144 3.13 2.02 13.72
CA ASP A 144 3.23 3.14 14.65
C ASP A 144 4.43 2.97 15.59
N PHE A 145 4.66 1.74 16.07
CA PHE A 145 5.81 1.44 16.91
C PHE A 145 7.14 1.61 16.16
N LYS A 146 7.24 1.18 14.89
CA LYS A 146 8.44 1.43 14.08
C LYS A 146 8.74 2.92 13.95
N MET A 147 7.71 3.74 13.70
CA MET A 147 7.88 5.19 13.60
C MET A 147 8.31 5.79 14.95
N LEU A 148 7.72 5.32 16.06
CA LEU A 148 8.16 5.73 17.40
C LEU A 148 9.64 5.36 17.63
N TYR A 149 10.04 4.14 17.28
CA TYR A 149 11.42 3.67 17.42
C TYR A 149 12.39 4.55 16.61
N GLN A 150 12.09 4.81 15.33
CA GLN A 150 12.94 5.66 14.47
C GLN A 150 13.09 7.07 15.07
N ARG A 151 12.00 7.67 15.57
CA ARG A 151 12.05 9.02 16.17
C ARG A 151 12.81 9.09 17.49
N CYS A 152 12.83 8.00 18.26
CA CYS A 152 13.55 7.96 19.53
C CYS A 152 15.03 7.63 19.36
N ASN A 153 15.46 7.20 18.17
CA ASN A 153 16.79 6.67 17.91
C ASN A 153 17.41 7.29 16.65
N ASP A 154 17.21 8.59 16.44
CA ASP A 154 17.87 9.39 15.39
C ASP A 154 17.76 8.78 13.98
N GLY A 155 16.58 8.25 13.65
CA GLY A 155 16.29 7.64 12.35
C GLY A 155 16.75 6.20 12.20
N GLN A 156 17.38 5.60 13.22
CA GLN A 156 17.78 4.19 13.17
C GLN A 156 16.57 3.27 13.01
N GLU A 157 16.74 2.28 12.14
CA GLU A 157 15.71 1.27 11.89
C GLU A 157 15.90 0.03 12.76
N ILE A 158 14.80 -0.68 13.00
CA ILE A 158 14.87 -2.02 13.59
C ILE A 158 15.45 -2.95 12.53
N ASN A 159 16.38 -3.83 12.95
CA ASN A 159 17.00 -4.83 12.08
C ASN A 159 15.96 -5.51 11.16
N GLY A 160 16.26 -5.59 9.86
CA GLY A 160 15.34 -6.10 8.85
C GLY A 160 14.90 -7.55 9.09
N ASN A 161 15.81 -8.42 9.53
CA ASN A 161 15.46 -9.81 9.87
C ASN A 161 14.50 -9.87 11.08
N HIS A 162 14.73 -9.04 12.11
CA HIS A 162 13.78 -8.92 13.21
C HIS A 162 12.41 -8.43 12.74
N CYS A 163 12.36 -7.49 11.80
CA CYS A 163 11.10 -7.01 11.22
C CYS A 163 10.33 -8.13 10.52
N GLU A 164 11.00 -8.98 9.75
CA GLU A 164 10.37 -10.13 9.10
C GLU A 164 9.87 -11.16 10.12
N GLU A 165 10.65 -11.47 11.15
CA GLU A 165 10.23 -12.39 12.20
C GLU A 165 9.03 -11.85 13.00
N ILE A 166 9.01 -10.54 13.30
CA ILE A 166 7.85 -9.89 13.94
C ILE A 166 6.63 -9.97 13.02
N ARG A 167 6.79 -9.76 11.72
CA ARG A 167 5.68 -9.90 10.75
C ARG A 167 5.17 -11.34 10.72
N LYS A 168 6.06 -12.34 10.70
CA LYS A 168 5.68 -13.76 10.79
C LYS A 168 4.93 -14.06 12.09
N TYR A 169 5.40 -13.52 13.21
CA TYR A 169 4.74 -13.67 14.52
C TYR A 169 3.32 -13.06 14.55
N ILE A 170 3.12 -11.89 13.94
CA ILE A 170 1.79 -11.29 13.78
C ILE A 170 0.88 -12.19 12.93
N ASN A 171 1.39 -12.69 11.81
CA ASN A 171 0.61 -13.47 10.84
C ASN A 171 0.30 -14.91 11.30
N SER A 172 1.06 -15.45 12.26
CA SER A 172 0.86 -16.78 12.82
C SER A 172 0.31 -16.68 14.25
N ARG A 173 1.20 -16.60 15.24
CA ARG A 173 0.87 -16.70 16.66
C ARG A 173 -0.18 -15.70 17.13
N LEU A 174 -0.04 -14.41 16.79
CA LEU A 174 -1.05 -13.42 17.22
C LEU A 174 -2.38 -13.62 16.53
N LYS A 175 -2.37 -14.02 15.25
CA LYS A 175 -3.59 -14.34 14.51
C LYS A 175 -4.34 -15.50 15.15
N GLU A 176 -3.64 -16.57 15.50
CA GLU A 176 -4.22 -17.77 16.13
C GLU A 176 -4.71 -17.49 17.56
N VAL A 177 -3.86 -16.93 18.42
CA VAL A 177 -4.17 -16.75 19.85
C VAL A 177 -5.31 -15.77 20.11
N PHE A 178 -5.47 -14.77 19.24
CA PHE A 178 -6.49 -13.73 19.39
C PHE A 178 -7.60 -13.81 18.35
N ASP A 179 -7.64 -14.90 17.58
CA ASP A 179 -8.58 -15.10 16.48
C ASP A 179 -8.71 -13.84 15.62
N LEU A 180 -7.60 -13.33 15.07
CA LEU A 180 -7.64 -12.07 14.32
C LEU A 180 -8.31 -12.27 12.96
N ASP A 181 -9.20 -11.37 12.61
CA ASP A 181 -9.91 -11.39 11.33
C ASP A 181 -9.02 -10.82 10.22
N ASP A 182 -8.83 -11.62 9.18
CA ASP A 182 -8.01 -11.34 8.00
C ASP A 182 -8.84 -11.25 6.71
N GLN A 183 -10.16 -11.39 6.82
CA GLN A 183 -11.04 -11.30 5.67
C GLN A 183 -11.17 -9.83 5.25
N PRO A 184 -11.11 -9.55 3.93
CA PRO A 184 -11.52 -8.26 3.39
C PRO A 184 -12.95 -8.02 3.88
N GLY A 185 -13.19 -6.89 4.54
CA GLY A 185 -14.56 -6.55 4.96
C GLY A 185 -15.45 -6.60 3.74
N SER A 186 -16.55 -7.34 3.81
CA SER A 186 -17.61 -7.28 2.80
C SER A 186 -17.99 -5.81 2.66
N LYS A 187 -17.76 -5.24 1.47
CA LYS A 187 -18.28 -3.91 1.18
C LYS A 187 -19.80 -4.01 1.33
N PRO A 188 -20.45 -3.13 2.10
CA PRO A 188 -21.90 -3.08 2.10
C PRO A 188 -22.31 -2.71 0.68
N VAL A 189 -22.82 -3.68 -0.07
CA VAL A 189 -23.61 -3.39 -1.26
C VAL A 189 -24.95 -2.97 -0.69
N MET A 190 -25.18 -1.65 -0.62
CA MET A 190 -26.46 -1.11 -0.16
C MET A 190 -27.54 -1.67 -1.09
N GLY A 191 -28.44 -2.49 -0.54
CA GLY A 191 -29.59 -2.97 -1.31
C GLY A 191 -30.52 -1.81 -1.63
N VAL A 192 -31.37 -1.97 -2.65
CA VAL A 192 -32.39 -0.95 -3.00
C VAL A 192 -33.27 -0.64 -1.78
N ASP A 193 -33.54 -1.63 -0.94
CA ASP A 193 -34.34 -1.51 0.27
C ASP A 193 -33.65 -0.67 1.36
N ASP A 194 -32.33 -0.82 1.53
CA ASP A 194 -31.53 -0.03 2.49
C ASP A 194 -31.45 1.44 2.06
N LEU A 195 -31.40 1.70 0.75
CA LEU A 195 -31.46 3.05 0.18
C LEU A 195 -32.82 3.70 0.41
N LEU A 196 -33.91 2.96 0.17
CA LEU A 196 -35.28 3.42 0.42
C LEU A 196 -35.50 3.71 1.91
N LEU A 197 -35.02 2.84 2.81
CA LEU A 197 -35.07 3.08 4.25
C LEU A 197 -34.27 4.34 4.64
N GLY A 198 -33.09 4.54 4.05
CA GLY A 198 -32.28 5.73 4.27
C GLY A 198 -33.00 7.02 3.85
N LEU A 199 -33.61 7.02 2.67
CA LEU A 199 -34.35 8.16 2.15
C LEU A 199 -35.62 8.46 2.96
N LEU A 200 -36.36 7.43 3.40
CA LEU A 200 -37.54 7.58 4.24
C LEU A 200 -37.19 8.22 5.59
N ASN A 201 -36.10 7.77 6.20
CA ASN A 201 -35.62 8.29 7.48
C ASN A 201 -35.12 9.74 7.38
N ILE A 202 -34.47 10.11 6.26
CA ILE A 202 -34.09 11.49 5.98
C ILE A 202 -35.34 12.36 5.80
N GLY A 203 -36.35 11.88 5.06
CA GLY A 203 -37.62 12.57 4.87
C GLY A 203 -38.36 12.85 6.20
N LEU A 204 -38.42 11.86 7.08
CA LEU A 204 -39.01 12.00 8.42
C LEU A 204 -38.24 13.00 9.29
N ALA A 205 -36.91 13.01 9.21
CA ALA A 205 -36.08 13.96 9.96
C ALA A 205 -36.27 15.41 9.48
N ILE A 206 -36.39 15.62 8.17
CA ILE A 206 -36.67 16.94 7.58
C ILE A 206 -38.08 17.43 7.97
N ALA A 207 -39.08 16.54 7.94
CA ALA A 207 -40.44 16.85 8.36
C ALA A 207 -40.51 17.22 9.85
N ALA A 208 -39.85 16.45 10.72
CA ALA A 208 -39.78 16.73 12.15
C ALA A 208 -39.06 18.06 12.45
N PHE A 209 -37.97 18.36 11.75
CA PHE A 209 -37.25 19.64 11.89
C PHE A 209 -38.09 20.84 11.43
N SER A 210 -38.89 20.66 10.38
CA SER A 210 -39.81 21.68 9.87
C SER A 210 -40.98 21.94 10.83
N LEU A 211 -41.50 20.88 11.46
CA LEU A 211 -42.53 20.97 12.50
C LEU A 211 -42.02 21.65 13.78
N LEU A 212 -40.79 21.32 14.22
CA LEU A 212 -40.18 21.98 15.38
C LEU A 212 -40.04 23.49 15.14
N LYS A 213 -39.57 23.90 13.94
CA LYS A 213 -39.47 25.31 13.56
C LYS A 213 -40.82 26.03 13.51
N MET A 214 -41.92 25.35 13.20
CA MET A 214 -43.25 25.97 13.22
C MET A 214 -43.79 26.14 14.64
N ILE A 215 -43.44 25.25 15.58
CA ILE A 215 -43.84 25.35 16.98
C ILE A 215 -43.09 26.49 17.69
N ASP A 216 -41.83 26.74 17.35
CA ASP A 216 -41.03 27.84 17.91
C ASP A 216 -41.44 29.24 17.38
N LEU A 217 -42.42 29.32 16.48
CA LEU A 217 -42.91 30.55 15.84
C LEU A 217 -44.34 30.96 16.28
N ILE A 218 -44.94 30.23 17.23
CA ILE A 218 -46.21 30.52 17.91
C ILE A 218 -45.92 30.92 19.36
#